data_AF-A0A7S0YTL6-F1
#
_entry.id   AF-A0A7S0YTL6-F1
#
_cell.length_a   1.000
_cell.length_b   1.000
_cell.length_c   1.000
_cell.angle_alpha   90.00
_cell.angle_beta   90.00
_cell.angle_gamma   90.00
#
_symmetry.space_group_name_H-M   'P 1'
#
loop_
_entity.id
_entity.type
_entity.pdbx_description
1 polymer ?
#
loop_
_entity_poly.entity_id
_entity_poly.type
_entity_poly.pdbx_seq_one_letter_code
_entity_poly.pdbx_strand_id
1 'polypeptide(L)'
;DFICNVAVGTDVTADQLKAKYDAVLLSTGATKPRDLPIEGRELNNVHFAMTFLGQMQRALFNQNPELMDNCISFRTPFKGNKDWKVTSDGTYIDVKDKNVVVIGGGDTGTDCTATSLRHGCKSLVNLELMDKPPDSRDDVANAWPAYPRIFRTDYGQEEVKDRDGADPRKYAVMTKRFIDDGAGNVKAIEIINLKVARDDNGKPTIAEVPGSEQIIPCDVIILAMGFVGPEQQLLQDFAVETTKQSNVKALHGSNGDGFATSQKGIFAAGDCRRGQSLVVWAINEGQRAADAVNKYLLSCRAEDAARAVRDGVQSGRTAMGGGRRGLHTSAQEPSSDTK
;
A
#
# COMPACT_ATOMS: atom_id res chain seq x y z
N ASP A 1 6.65 -8.85 -18.53
CA ASP A 1 7.97 -9.03 -17.90
C ASP A 1 8.00 -8.37 -16.54
N PHE A 2 8.72 -8.96 -15.59
CA PHE A 2 9.05 -8.32 -14.31
C PHE A 2 10.50 -7.86 -14.36
N ILE A 3 10.74 -6.61 -13.98
CA ILE A 3 12.09 -6.05 -13.83
C ILE A 3 12.26 -5.73 -12.35
N CYS A 4 13.00 -6.59 -11.64
CA CYS A 4 13.25 -6.46 -10.21
C CYS A 4 14.43 -5.52 -9.94
N ASN A 5 14.57 -5.08 -8.68
CA ASN A 5 15.64 -4.16 -8.23
C ASN A 5 15.64 -2.82 -8.99
N VAL A 6 14.44 -2.32 -9.32
CA VAL A 6 14.22 -1.04 -10.00
C VAL A 6 13.19 -0.24 -9.21
N ALA A 7 13.58 0.95 -8.75
CA ALA A 7 12.71 1.91 -8.10
C ALA A 7 12.25 2.97 -9.12
N VAL A 8 10.93 3.03 -9.35
CA VAL A 8 10.32 4.07 -10.19
C VAL A 8 10.43 5.43 -9.48
N GLY A 9 10.85 6.46 -10.21
CA GLY A 9 11.20 7.79 -9.69
C GLY A 9 12.71 7.97 -9.44
N THR A 10 13.46 6.87 -9.33
CA THR A 10 14.93 6.91 -9.13
C THR A 10 15.66 6.28 -10.30
N ASP A 11 15.44 4.98 -10.56
CA ASP A 11 16.13 4.22 -11.59
C ASP A 11 15.45 4.38 -12.97
N VAL A 12 14.13 4.54 -12.95
CA VAL A 12 13.31 4.81 -14.14
C VAL A 12 12.38 5.98 -13.84
N THR A 13 12.44 7.03 -14.65
CA THR A 13 11.66 8.26 -14.41
C THR A 13 10.23 8.15 -14.95
N ALA A 14 9.33 8.98 -14.41
CA ALA A 14 7.97 9.09 -14.91
C ALA A 14 7.93 9.47 -16.40
N ASP A 15 8.80 10.38 -16.85
CA ASP A 15 8.88 10.81 -18.26
C ASP A 15 9.34 9.68 -19.19
N GLN A 16 10.31 8.87 -18.76
CA GLN A 16 10.73 7.69 -19.52
C GLN A 16 9.57 6.70 -19.70
N LEU A 17 8.77 6.48 -18.65
CA LEU A 17 7.60 5.61 -18.73
C LEU A 17 6.51 6.20 -19.63
N LYS A 18 6.20 7.50 -19.49
CA LYS A 18 5.23 8.21 -20.32
C LYS A 18 5.62 8.23 -21.81
N ALA A 19 6.91 8.32 -22.11
CA ALA A 19 7.41 8.32 -23.47
C ALA A 19 7.42 6.91 -24.09
N LYS A 20 7.66 5.87 -23.28
CA LYS A 20 7.78 4.49 -23.74
C LYS A 20 6.45 3.76 -23.86
N TYR A 21 5.47 4.11 -23.03
CA TYR A 21 4.21 3.37 -22.92
C TYR A 21 3.00 4.28 -23.14
N ASP A 22 2.02 3.78 -23.89
CA ASP A 22 0.75 4.48 -24.14
C ASP A 22 -0.10 4.65 -22.87
N ALA A 23 0.08 3.74 -21.90
CA ALA A 23 -0.61 3.78 -20.61
C ALA A 23 0.29 3.28 -19.47
N VAL A 24 0.12 3.86 -18.26
CA VAL A 24 0.83 3.47 -17.03
C VAL A 24 -0.16 3.28 -15.89
N LEU A 25 -0.02 2.18 -15.14
CA LEU A 25 -0.81 1.90 -13.94
C LEU A 25 0.05 2.04 -12.68
N LEU A 26 -0.27 3.03 -11.85
CA LEU A 26 0.33 3.21 -10.54
C LEU A 26 -0.27 2.21 -9.55
N SER A 27 0.58 1.35 -8.99
CA SER A 27 0.21 0.30 -8.02
C SER A 27 1.28 0.14 -6.93
N THR A 28 1.89 1.25 -6.51
CA THR A 28 3.08 1.28 -5.63
C THR A 28 2.77 1.06 -4.15
N GLY A 29 1.51 0.84 -3.78
CA GLY A 29 1.07 0.69 -2.40
C GLY A 29 1.13 1.98 -1.57
N ALA A 30 0.81 1.88 -0.28
CA ALA A 30 0.97 2.96 0.70
C ALA A 30 2.24 2.70 1.53
N THR A 31 3.38 3.23 1.07
CA THR A 31 4.70 2.90 1.63
C THR A 31 5.09 3.75 2.82
N LYS A 32 4.49 4.93 3.01
CA LYS A 32 4.89 5.87 4.06
C LYS A 32 4.25 5.48 5.40
N PRO A 33 5.03 4.98 6.39
CA PRO A 33 4.49 4.59 7.68
C PRO A 33 4.02 5.83 8.45
N ARG A 34 3.03 5.64 9.32
CA ARG A 34 2.61 6.65 10.29
C ARG A 34 3.65 6.73 11.41
N ASP A 35 4.16 7.92 11.64
CA ASP A 35 5.13 8.19 12.70
C ASP A 35 4.49 8.68 14.00
N LEU A 36 5.26 8.61 15.10
CA LEU A 36 4.89 9.11 16.42
C LEU A 36 5.91 10.14 16.90
N PRO A 37 5.80 11.42 16.48
CA PRO A 37 6.77 12.46 16.81
C PRO A 37 6.55 12.98 18.24
N ILE A 38 7.00 12.19 19.22
CA ILE A 38 6.98 12.51 20.66
C ILE A 38 8.40 12.54 21.22
N GLU A 39 8.57 13.01 22.46
CA GLU A 39 9.85 12.98 23.16
C GLU A 39 10.45 11.56 23.18
N GLY A 40 11.73 11.45 22.83
CA GLY A 40 12.47 10.19 22.78
C GLY A 40 12.25 9.38 21.49
N ARG A 41 11.52 9.90 20.49
CA ARG A 41 11.28 9.21 19.21
C ARG A 41 12.59 8.89 18.46
N GLU A 42 13.60 9.70 18.65
CA GLU A 42 14.95 9.59 18.08
C GLU A 42 15.83 8.54 18.76
N LEU A 43 15.40 7.98 19.90
CA LEU A 43 16.15 6.94 20.61
C LEU A 43 16.30 5.69 19.74
N ASN A 44 17.41 4.98 19.96
CA ASN A 44 17.63 3.67 19.38
C ASN A 44 16.58 2.66 19.89
N ASN A 45 16.38 1.60 19.11
CA ASN A 45 15.40 0.54 19.35
C ASN A 45 13.92 0.97 19.24
N VAL A 46 13.63 2.12 18.61
CA VAL A 46 12.28 2.54 18.21
C VAL A 46 12.12 2.39 16.69
N HIS A 47 11.41 1.35 16.25
CA HIS A 47 11.37 0.92 14.85
C HIS A 47 9.96 0.98 14.25
N PHE A 48 9.87 1.22 12.95
CA PHE A 48 8.63 0.98 12.21
C PHE A 48 8.39 -0.52 11.99
N ALA A 49 7.12 -0.93 12.06
CA ALA A 49 6.71 -2.31 11.85
C ALA A 49 7.24 -2.93 10.54
N MET A 50 7.18 -2.19 9.42
CA MET A 50 7.66 -2.73 8.13
C MET A 50 9.17 -2.93 8.08
N THR A 51 9.93 -2.14 8.84
CA THR A 51 11.38 -2.38 8.96
C THR A 51 11.62 -3.67 9.72
N PHE A 52 10.96 -3.83 10.87
CA PHE A 52 11.04 -5.05 11.69
C PHE A 52 10.61 -6.30 10.92
N LEU A 53 9.37 -6.34 10.43
CA LEU A 53 8.81 -7.48 9.70
C LEU A 53 9.61 -7.80 8.44
N GLY A 54 9.96 -6.78 7.65
CA GLY A 54 10.70 -6.98 6.40
C GLY A 54 12.12 -7.50 6.62
N GLN A 55 12.82 -7.03 7.66
CA GLN A 55 14.14 -7.57 8.01
C GLN A 55 14.04 -8.99 8.55
N MET A 56 13.10 -9.27 9.46
CA MET A 56 12.87 -10.62 10.00
C MET A 56 12.55 -11.64 8.91
N GLN A 57 11.66 -11.29 7.98
CA GLN A 57 11.29 -12.17 6.88
C GLN A 57 12.48 -12.45 5.96
N ARG A 58 13.30 -11.44 5.65
CA ARG A 58 14.53 -11.64 4.86
C ARG A 58 15.53 -12.52 5.58
N ALA A 59 15.77 -12.28 6.86
CA ALA A 59 16.69 -13.11 7.66
C ALA A 59 16.22 -14.57 7.71
N LEU A 60 14.91 -14.79 7.92
CA LEU A 60 14.30 -16.12 7.91
C LEU A 60 14.57 -16.84 6.59
N PHE A 61 14.28 -16.22 5.44
CA PHE A 61 14.50 -16.86 4.14
C PHE A 61 15.97 -17.02 3.77
N ASN A 62 16.83 -16.07 4.12
CA ASN A 62 18.26 -16.16 3.83
C ASN A 62 18.93 -17.30 4.62
N GLN A 63 18.51 -17.52 5.86
CA GLN A 63 19.05 -18.57 6.72
C GLN A 63 18.35 -19.93 6.52
N ASN A 64 17.21 -19.95 5.83
CA ASN A 64 16.40 -21.15 5.57
C ASN A 64 15.90 -21.13 4.10
N PRO A 65 16.80 -21.20 3.10
CA PRO A 65 16.46 -21.00 1.67
C PRO A 65 15.43 -22.01 1.14
N GLU A 66 15.38 -23.22 1.71
CA GLU A 66 14.40 -24.25 1.38
C GLU A 66 12.95 -23.83 1.68
N LEU A 67 12.74 -22.82 2.54
CA LEU A 67 11.41 -22.27 2.78
C LEU A 67 10.86 -21.56 1.54
N MET A 68 11.72 -20.89 0.77
CA MET A 68 11.30 -20.17 -0.44
C MET A 68 10.75 -21.14 -1.49
N ASP A 69 11.45 -22.25 -1.69
CA ASP A 69 11.04 -23.31 -2.64
C ASP A 69 9.69 -23.92 -2.24
N ASN A 70 9.44 -24.08 -0.94
CA ASN A 70 8.19 -24.62 -0.41
C ASN A 70 7.04 -23.60 -0.44
N CYS A 71 7.31 -22.30 -0.25
CA CYS A 71 6.30 -21.24 -0.33
C CYS A 71 5.77 -21.00 -1.75
N ILE A 72 6.57 -21.27 -2.79
CA ILE A 72 6.18 -21.09 -4.20
C ILE A 72 5.37 -22.30 -4.71
N SER A 73 5.52 -23.48 -4.09
CA SER A 73 4.80 -24.68 -4.52
C SER A 73 3.41 -24.76 -3.85
N PHE A 74 2.35 -24.47 -4.60
CA PHE A 74 0.96 -24.81 -4.20
C PHE A 74 0.72 -26.33 -4.02
N ARG A 75 1.73 -27.17 -4.28
CA ARG A 75 1.64 -28.64 -4.36
C ARG A 75 2.18 -29.36 -3.15
N THR A 76 2.90 -28.68 -2.25
CA THR A 76 3.44 -29.31 -1.06
C THR A 76 2.70 -28.73 0.15
N PRO A 77 1.89 -29.53 0.89
CA PRO A 77 1.28 -29.06 2.12
C PRO A 77 2.39 -28.54 3.05
N PHE A 78 2.26 -27.30 3.51
CA PHE A 78 3.16 -26.73 4.51
C PHE A 78 3.14 -27.64 5.75
N LYS A 79 4.14 -28.51 5.89
CA LYS A 79 4.35 -29.34 7.08
C LYS A 79 4.94 -28.42 8.13
N GLY A 80 4.07 -27.82 8.95
CA GLY A 80 4.37 -26.79 9.94
C GLY A 80 5.79 -26.81 10.47
N ASN A 81 6.45 -25.66 10.42
CA ASN A 81 7.84 -25.51 10.81
C ASN A 81 8.00 -25.45 12.32
N LYS A 82 8.50 -26.54 12.90
CA LYS A 82 8.86 -26.60 14.33
C LYS A 82 10.32 -26.24 14.62
N ASP A 83 11.14 -26.01 13.58
CA ASP A 83 12.60 -25.93 13.71
C ASP A 83 13.22 -24.65 13.08
N TRP A 84 12.44 -23.57 12.91
CA TRP A 84 13.01 -22.29 12.42
C TRP A 84 14.03 -21.74 13.39
N LYS A 85 15.31 -21.80 13.01
CA LYS A 85 16.40 -21.20 13.75
C LYS A 85 16.89 -19.99 12.96
N VAL A 86 16.44 -18.82 13.37
CA VAL A 86 17.07 -17.56 12.97
C VAL A 86 18.12 -17.23 14.02
N THR A 87 19.38 -17.20 13.60
CA THR A 87 20.50 -16.75 14.45
C THR A 87 20.79 -15.29 14.16
N SER A 88 21.07 -14.53 15.22
CA SER A 88 21.40 -13.11 15.12
C SER A 88 22.70 -12.91 14.36
N ASP A 89 22.62 -12.20 13.24
CA ASP A 89 23.74 -11.85 12.35
C ASP A 89 23.86 -10.33 12.16
N GLY A 90 23.07 -9.55 12.90
CA GLY A 90 23.02 -8.09 12.79
C GLY A 90 22.25 -7.56 11.58
N THR A 91 21.64 -8.41 10.75
CA THR A 91 20.89 -8.00 9.55
C THR A 91 19.42 -7.65 9.83
N TYR A 92 18.96 -7.92 11.05
CA TYR A 92 17.59 -7.69 11.48
C TYR A 92 17.53 -7.17 12.91
N ILE A 93 16.40 -6.56 13.25
CA ILE A 93 16.08 -6.10 14.61
C ILE A 93 15.86 -7.31 15.52
N ASP A 94 16.86 -7.65 16.30
CA ASP A 94 16.82 -8.78 17.22
C ASP A 94 16.01 -8.43 18.49
N VAL A 95 14.90 -9.15 18.69
CA VAL A 95 14.02 -9.00 19.86
C VAL A 95 14.08 -10.17 20.83
N LYS A 96 15.03 -11.10 20.62
CA LYS A 96 15.17 -12.28 21.48
C LYS A 96 15.57 -11.86 22.89
N ASP A 97 14.93 -12.44 23.89
CA ASP A 97 15.15 -12.16 25.32
C ASP A 97 14.90 -10.69 25.73
N LYS A 98 14.30 -9.87 24.85
CA LYS A 98 13.98 -8.45 25.08
C LYS A 98 12.52 -8.23 25.49
N ASN A 99 12.27 -7.15 26.21
CA ASN A 99 10.94 -6.64 26.53
C ASN A 99 10.44 -5.77 25.36
N VAL A 100 9.39 -6.23 24.68
CA VAL A 100 8.91 -5.59 23.44
C VAL A 100 7.58 -4.88 23.66
N VAL A 101 7.48 -3.66 23.14
CA VAL A 101 6.21 -2.91 23.07
C VAL A 101 5.82 -2.72 21.61
N VAL A 102 4.63 -3.21 21.24
CA VAL A 102 4.03 -2.98 19.91
C VAL A 102 2.95 -1.92 20.03
N ILE A 103 3.03 -0.83 19.26
CA ILE A 103 2.05 0.26 19.27
C ILE A 103 1.17 0.15 18.02
N GLY A 104 -0.10 -0.20 18.21
CA GLY A 104 -1.08 -0.36 17.13
C GLY A 104 -1.75 -1.73 17.11
N GLY A 105 -3.04 -1.73 16.78
CA GLY A 105 -3.95 -2.87 16.90
C GLY A 105 -4.42 -3.58 15.66
N GLY A 106 -4.04 -3.08 14.48
CA GLY A 106 -4.42 -3.70 13.23
C GLY A 106 -3.64 -4.99 12.96
N ASP A 107 -3.89 -5.58 11.80
CA ASP A 107 -3.22 -6.80 11.32
C ASP A 107 -1.68 -6.70 11.44
N THR A 108 -1.09 -5.55 11.08
CA THR A 108 0.35 -5.30 11.24
C THR A 108 0.83 -5.40 12.68
N GLY A 109 0.03 -4.97 13.66
CA GLY A 109 0.33 -5.09 15.08
C GLY A 109 0.26 -6.54 15.56
N THR A 110 -0.71 -7.31 15.06
CA THR A 110 -0.80 -8.77 15.27
C THR A 110 0.43 -9.48 14.69
N ASP A 111 0.84 -9.14 13.46
CA ASP A 111 2.02 -9.72 12.81
C ASP A 111 3.31 -9.43 13.60
N CYS A 112 3.46 -8.18 14.08
CA CYS A 112 4.59 -7.81 14.93
C CYS A 112 4.57 -8.56 16.26
N THR A 113 3.38 -8.76 16.83
CA THR A 113 3.17 -9.51 18.07
C THR A 113 3.60 -10.97 17.91
N ALA A 114 3.07 -11.66 16.91
CA ALA A 114 3.39 -13.05 16.62
C ALA A 114 4.87 -13.24 16.26
N THR A 115 5.43 -12.33 15.45
CA THR A 115 6.84 -12.38 15.07
C THR A 115 7.75 -12.21 16.29
N SER A 116 7.45 -11.25 17.17
CA SER A 116 8.24 -11.02 18.39
C SER A 116 8.18 -12.21 19.35
N LEU A 117 7.00 -12.81 19.50
CA LEU A 117 6.80 -14.03 20.28
C LEU A 117 7.64 -15.20 19.73
N ARG A 118 7.51 -15.49 18.43
CA ARG A 118 8.20 -16.61 17.77
C ARG A 118 9.71 -16.41 17.69
N HIS A 119 10.15 -15.15 17.69
CA HIS A 119 11.57 -14.78 17.80
C HIS A 119 12.13 -14.94 19.22
N GLY A 120 11.28 -15.18 20.22
CA GLY A 120 11.69 -15.46 21.59
C GLY A 120 11.86 -14.21 22.46
N CYS A 121 11.02 -13.19 22.28
CA CYS A 121 11.02 -12.05 23.19
C CYS A 121 10.71 -12.47 24.64
N LYS A 122 11.29 -11.76 25.62
CA LYS A 122 11.10 -12.04 27.06
C LYS A 122 9.71 -11.63 27.54
N SER A 123 9.21 -10.49 27.09
CA SER A 123 7.87 -10.01 27.41
C SER A 123 7.30 -9.20 26.24
N LEU A 124 5.97 -9.10 26.18
CA LEU A 124 5.29 -8.39 25.10
C LEU A 124 4.09 -7.62 25.63
N VAL A 125 4.02 -6.33 25.30
CA VAL A 125 2.83 -5.50 25.51
C VAL A 125 2.41 -4.88 24.18
N ASN A 126 1.14 -5.01 23.83
CA ASN A 126 0.57 -4.35 22.66
C ASN A 126 -0.32 -3.18 23.12
N LEU A 127 -0.01 -1.96 22.71
CA LEU A 127 -0.74 -0.76 23.11
C LEU A 127 -1.76 -0.35 22.06
N GLU A 128 -2.96 -0.04 22.54
CA GLU A 128 -4.12 0.32 21.74
C GLU A 128 -4.72 1.65 22.18
N LEU A 129 -4.86 2.57 21.23
CA LEU A 129 -5.36 3.92 21.51
C LEU A 129 -6.84 3.93 21.91
N MET A 130 -7.62 3.02 21.33
CA MET A 130 -9.07 2.96 21.49
C MET A 130 -9.47 2.01 22.62
N ASP A 131 -10.70 2.17 23.08
CA ASP A 131 -11.35 1.28 24.02
C ASP A 131 -11.40 -0.16 23.49
N LYS A 132 -11.39 -1.12 24.43
CA LYS A 132 -11.62 -2.52 24.09
C LYS A 132 -12.99 -2.61 23.42
N PRO A 133 -13.09 -3.14 22.18
CA PRO A 133 -14.38 -3.32 21.54
C PRO A 133 -15.32 -4.22 22.39
N PRO A 134 -16.64 -4.11 22.26
CA PRO A 134 -17.58 -4.92 23.02
C PRO A 134 -17.55 -6.40 22.59
N ASP A 135 -17.87 -7.32 23.49
CA ASP A 135 -17.87 -8.76 23.17
C ASP A 135 -19.02 -9.15 22.21
N SER A 136 -20.09 -8.36 22.15
CA SER A 136 -21.22 -8.55 21.24
C SER A 136 -21.48 -7.32 20.38
N ARG A 137 -22.14 -7.54 19.24
CA ARG A 137 -22.54 -6.49 18.31
C ARG A 137 -23.61 -5.62 18.95
N ASP A 138 -23.47 -4.30 18.80
CA ASP A 138 -24.52 -3.36 19.17
C ASP A 138 -25.59 -3.29 18.06
N ASP A 139 -26.83 -3.62 18.39
CA ASP A 139 -27.96 -3.67 17.45
C ASP A 139 -28.44 -2.30 16.97
N VAL A 140 -28.06 -1.21 17.65
CA VAL A 140 -28.47 0.15 17.32
C VAL A 140 -27.30 0.93 16.72
N ALA A 141 -26.19 1.04 17.43
CA ALA A 141 -25.02 1.82 17.04
C ALA A 141 -24.16 1.12 15.96
N ASN A 142 -24.29 -0.19 15.80
CA ASN A 142 -23.58 -0.96 14.79
C ASN A 142 -24.47 -2.05 14.15
N ALA A 143 -25.71 -1.70 13.82
CA ALA A 143 -26.69 -2.61 13.22
C ALA A 143 -26.23 -3.27 11.91
N TRP A 144 -26.73 -4.47 11.62
CA TRP A 144 -26.52 -5.14 10.32
C TRP A 144 -27.15 -4.29 9.19
N PRO A 145 -26.52 -4.15 8.01
CA PRO A 145 -25.41 -4.92 7.45
C PRO A 145 -24.00 -4.34 7.64
N ALA A 146 -23.80 -3.38 8.56
CA ALA A 146 -22.46 -2.83 8.80
C ALA A 146 -21.46 -3.91 9.24
N TYR A 147 -20.16 -3.67 9.04
CA TYR A 147 -19.16 -4.59 9.59
C TYR A 147 -19.23 -4.58 11.13
N PRO A 148 -19.29 -5.75 11.79
CA PRO A 148 -19.44 -5.82 13.24
C PRO A 148 -18.17 -5.33 13.93
N ARG A 149 -18.32 -4.35 14.82
CA ARG A 149 -17.29 -3.79 15.69
C ARG A 149 -17.35 -4.50 17.04
N ILE A 150 -16.78 -5.69 17.08
CA ILE A 150 -16.74 -6.56 18.26
C ILE A 150 -15.31 -6.90 18.62
N PHE A 151 -15.09 -7.30 19.87
CA PHE A 151 -13.81 -7.79 20.33
C PHE A 151 -13.45 -9.05 19.56
N ARG A 152 -12.24 -9.05 19.01
CA ARG A 152 -11.67 -10.20 18.34
C ARG A 152 -10.25 -10.38 18.81
N THR A 153 -9.89 -11.64 18.97
CA THR A 153 -8.51 -12.06 19.16
C THR A 153 -8.06 -12.65 17.83
N ASP A 154 -6.84 -12.33 17.44
CA ASP A 154 -6.21 -12.86 16.26
C ASP A 154 -5.00 -13.71 16.67
N TYR A 155 -4.44 -14.46 15.72
CA TYR A 155 -3.47 -15.51 15.98
C TYR A 155 -2.29 -15.04 16.85
N GLY A 156 -1.79 -13.82 16.64
CA GLY A 156 -0.68 -13.27 17.42
C GLY A 156 -1.01 -13.05 18.89
N GLN A 157 -2.23 -12.60 19.21
CA GLN A 157 -2.63 -12.41 20.60
C GLN A 157 -3.03 -13.73 21.27
N GLU A 158 -3.60 -14.68 20.51
CA GLU A 158 -3.87 -16.03 21.02
C GLU A 158 -2.58 -16.75 21.41
N GLU A 159 -1.55 -16.73 20.55
CA GLU A 159 -0.27 -17.39 20.84
C GLU A 159 0.45 -16.76 22.05
N VAL A 160 0.39 -15.42 22.20
CA VAL A 160 0.97 -14.76 23.39
C VAL A 160 0.19 -15.10 24.64
N LYS A 161 -1.15 -15.14 24.57
CA LYS A 161 -1.99 -15.55 25.69
C LYS A 161 -1.69 -16.98 26.13
N ASP A 162 -1.41 -17.88 25.20
CA ASP A 162 -1.04 -19.25 25.52
C ASP A 162 0.34 -19.34 26.20
N ARG A 163 1.32 -18.52 25.80
CA ARG A 163 2.65 -18.45 26.45
C ARG A 163 2.59 -17.80 27.83
N ASP A 164 1.91 -16.65 27.94
CA ASP A 164 2.00 -15.74 29.10
C ASP A 164 0.79 -15.82 30.05
N GLY A 165 -0.27 -16.51 29.64
CA GLY A 165 -1.52 -16.63 30.41
C GLY A 165 -2.48 -15.44 30.31
N ALA A 166 -2.16 -14.41 29.52
CA ALA A 166 -2.96 -13.19 29.39
C ALA A 166 -2.88 -12.57 27.98
N ASP A 167 -3.94 -11.86 27.59
CA ASP A 167 -3.92 -11.06 26.35
C ASP A 167 -2.87 -9.93 26.48
N PRO A 168 -1.96 -9.76 25.50
CA PRO A 168 -0.92 -8.74 25.59
C PRO A 168 -1.44 -7.30 25.43
N ARG A 169 -2.70 -7.11 25.01
CA ARG A 169 -3.24 -5.80 24.66
C ARG A 169 -3.64 -4.98 25.88
N LYS A 170 -3.15 -3.74 25.94
CA LYS A 170 -3.65 -2.67 26.80
C LYS A 170 -4.45 -1.68 25.96
N TYR A 171 -5.71 -1.47 26.33
CA TYR A 171 -6.67 -0.62 25.62
C TYR A 171 -6.81 0.76 26.26
N ALA A 172 -7.29 1.71 25.46
CA ALA A 172 -7.50 3.10 25.84
C ALA A 172 -6.26 3.69 26.50
N VAL A 173 -5.11 3.58 25.83
CA VAL A 173 -3.84 4.11 26.30
C VAL A 173 -3.19 5.01 25.25
N MET A 174 -2.62 6.12 25.70
CA MET A 174 -1.83 7.00 24.85
C MET A 174 -0.38 6.97 25.29
N THR A 175 0.54 6.89 24.33
CA THR A 175 1.97 7.04 24.59
C THR A 175 2.31 8.53 24.77
N LYS A 176 3.00 8.87 25.85
CA LYS A 176 3.44 10.24 26.17
C LYS A 176 4.87 10.51 25.71
N ARG A 177 5.79 9.59 26.00
CA ARG A 177 7.21 9.66 25.60
C ARG A 177 7.92 8.32 25.70
N PHE A 178 9.07 8.25 25.06
CA PHE A 178 10.04 7.17 25.23
C PHE A 178 11.17 7.63 26.15
N ILE A 179 11.61 6.75 27.06
CA ILE A 179 12.55 7.09 28.12
C ILE A 179 13.91 6.47 27.79
N ASP A 180 14.94 7.32 27.77
CA ASP A 180 16.33 6.97 27.48
C ASP A 180 17.00 6.18 28.63
N ASP A 181 17.81 5.18 28.28
CA ASP A 181 18.70 4.44 29.18
C ASP A 181 19.92 5.27 29.64
N GLY A 182 20.19 6.40 28.98
CA GLY A 182 21.34 7.28 29.20
C GLY A 182 22.49 7.00 28.24
N ALA A 183 22.35 5.99 27.38
CA ALA A 183 23.24 5.64 26.28
C ALA A 183 22.57 5.83 24.91
N GLY A 184 21.38 6.45 24.87
CA GLY A 184 20.63 6.74 23.66
C GLY A 184 19.72 5.60 23.20
N ASN A 185 19.46 4.59 24.03
CA ASN A 185 18.50 3.51 23.73
C ASN A 185 17.24 3.67 24.57
N VAL A 186 16.10 3.22 24.05
CA VAL A 186 14.89 3.15 24.88
C VAL A 186 15.05 2.11 26.00
N LYS A 187 14.68 2.49 27.22
CA LYS A 187 14.52 1.57 28.38
C LYS A 187 13.10 1.41 28.88
N ALA A 188 12.23 2.35 28.52
CA ALA A 188 10.83 2.34 28.95
C ALA A 188 9.98 3.28 28.09
N ILE A 189 8.67 3.08 28.18
CA ILE A 189 7.64 3.92 27.58
C ILE A 189 6.73 4.46 28.69
N GLU A 190 6.45 5.77 28.63
CA GLU A 190 5.45 6.39 29.48
C GLU A 190 4.11 6.43 28.74
N ILE A 191 3.06 5.92 29.38
CA ILE A 191 1.70 5.91 28.86
C ILE A 191 0.74 6.58 29.85
N ILE A 192 -0.42 7.00 29.37
CA ILE A 192 -1.54 7.46 30.18
C ILE A 192 -2.82 6.76 29.74
N ASN A 193 -3.73 6.49 30.68
CA ASN A 193 -5.04 5.95 30.33
C ASN A 193 -5.92 7.05 29.72
N LEU A 194 -6.81 6.60 28.84
CA LEU A 194 -7.77 7.42 28.14
C LEU A 194 -9.19 7.04 28.55
N LYS A 195 -10.05 8.04 28.59
CA LYS A 195 -11.49 7.87 28.54
C LYS A 195 -11.95 8.15 27.12
N VAL A 196 -12.38 7.10 26.42
CA VAL A 196 -13.00 7.21 25.10
C VAL A 196 -14.50 7.34 25.30
N ALA A 197 -15.05 8.50 24.95
CA ALA A 197 -16.49 8.74 24.88
C ALA A 197 -16.90 8.93 23.41
N ARG A 198 -18.21 8.95 23.14
CA ARG A 198 -18.74 9.36 21.84
C ARG A 198 -19.55 10.63 22.03
N ASP A 199 -19.38 11.58 21.13
CA ASP A 199 -20.26 12.74 21.06
C ASP A 199 -21.63 12.37 20.46
N ASP A 200 -22.54 13.33 20.42
CA ASP A 200 -23.90 13.16 19.90
C ASP A 200 -23.94 12.75 18.41
N ASN A 201 -22.85 12.95 17.67
CA ASN A 201 -22.68 12.53 16.28
C ASN A 201 -21.99 11.16 16.15
N GLY A 202 -21.76 10.47 17.27
CA GLY A 202 -21.08 9.17 17.34
C GLY A 202 -19.57 9.24 17.11
N LYS A 203 -18.97 10.45 17.04
CA LYS A 203 -17.53 10.62 16.88
C LYS A 203 -16.84 10.38 18.22
N PRO A 204 -15.75 9.58 18.25
CA PRO A 204 -15.01 9.35 19.48
C PRO A 204 -14.36 10.65 19.96
N THR A 205 -14.58 10.98 21.23
CA THR A 205 -13.86 11.99 21.99
C THR A 205 -12.92 11.27 22.95
N ILE A 206 -11.66 11.69 22.97
CA ILE A 206 -10.61 11.07 23.78
C ILE A 206 -10.19 12.09 24.82
N ALA A 207 -10.24 11.71 26.10
CA ALA A 207 -9.74 12.52 27.20
C ALA A 207 -8.71 11.72 28.01
N GLU A 208 -7.61 12.36 28.39
CA GLU A 208 -6.65 11.77 29.32
C GLU A 208 -7.28 11.61 30.70
N VAL A 209 -6.92 10.55 31.42
CA VAL A 209 -7.29 10.35 32.83
C VAL A 209 -6.11 10.82 33.70
N PRO A 210 -6.16 12.01 34.32
CA PRO A 210 -5.03 12.53 35.09
C PRO A 210 -4.67 11.60 36.26
N GLY A 211 -3.38 11.40 36.53
CA GLY A 211 -2.92 10.52 37.61
C GLY A 211 -2.91 9.03 37.25
N SER A 212 -3.16 8.69 35.98
CA SER A 212 -3.13 7.30 35.48
C SER A 212 -1.86 6.96 34.70
N GLU A 213 -0.85 7.81 34.78
CA GLU A 213 0.43 7.66 34.11
C GLU A 213 1.12 6.37 34.57
N GLN A 214 1.64 5.59 33.61
CA GLN A 214 2.36 4.35 33.88
C GLN A 214 3.65 4.33 33.07
N ILE A 215 4.71 3.80 33.68
CA ILE A 215 5.96 3.50 33.01
C ILE A 215 6.02 2.00 32.77
N ILE A 216 6.16 1.60 31.51
CA ILE A 216 6.34 0.20 31.11
C ILE A 216 7.79 0.03 30.68
N PRO A 217 8.61 -0.76 31.39
CA PRO A 217 9.97 -1.08 30.95
C PRO A 217 9.95 -1.81 29.59
N CYS A 218 10.81 -1.39 28.67
CA CYS A 218 10.94 -2.01 27.35
C CYS A 218 12.32 -1.75 26.75
N ASP A 219 12.83 -2.73 26.00
CA ASP A 219 14.12 -2.63 25.31
C ASP A 219 13.92 -2.30 23.81
N VAL A 220 12.73 -2.59 23.27
CA VAL A 220 12.38 -2.37 21.85
C VAL A 220 10.94 -1.90 21.73
N ILE A 221 10.72 -0.90 20.87
CA ILE A 221 9.41 -0.38 20.51
C ILE A 221 9.18 -0.57 19.00
N ILE A 222 8.02 -1.09 18.64
CA ILE A 222 7.61 -1.35 17.25
C ILE A 222 6.35 -0.53 16.94
N LEU A 223 6.46 0.43 16.03
CA LEU A 223 5.38 1.30 15.58
C LEU A 223 4.58 0.63 14.46
N ALA A 224 3.42 0.07 14.80
CA ALA A 224 2.48 -0.63 13.91
C ALA A 224 1.18 0.17 13.70
N MET A 225 1.29 1.48 13.49
CA MET A 225 0.14 2.41 13.43
C MET A 225 -0.42 2.64 12.02
N GLY A 226 -0.07 1.77 11.07
CA GLY A 226 -0.45 1.86 9.66
C GLY A 226 0.35 2.89 8.86
N PHE A 227 -0.19 3.27 7.71
CA PHE A 227 0.44 4.09 6.70
C PHE A 227 -0.39 5.34 6.40
N VAL A 228 0.28 6.38 5.92
CA VAL A 228 -0.36 7.66 5.56
C VAL A 228 -0.59 7.82 4.06
N GLY A 229 0.10 7.06 3.21
CA GLY A 229 -0.06 7.11 1.76
C GLY A 229 1.17 6.60 0.99
N PRO A 230 1.16 6.70 -0.35
CA PRO A 230 2.30 6.41 -1.22
C PRO A 230 3.41 7.47 -1.11
N GLU A 231 4.59 7.15 -1.66
CA GLU A 231 5.67 8.13 -1.86
C GLU A 231 5.19 9.32 -2.71
N GLN A 232 5.21 10.52 -2.12
CA GLN A 232 4.62 11.70 -2.75
C GLN A 232 5.46 12.23 -3.92
N GLN A 233 6.79 12.08 -3.85
CA GLN A 233 7.68 12.52 -4.93
C GLN A 233 7.32 11.85 -6.25
N LEU A 234 7.09 10.54 -6.21
CA LEU A 234 6.69 9.78 -7.40
C LEU A 234 5.38 10.32 -8.01
N LEU A 235 4.39 10.66 -7.17
CA LEU A 235 3.12 11.20 -7.65
C LEU A 235 3.29 12.57 -8.30
N GLN A 236 4.20 13.38 -7.76
CA GLN A 236 4.56 14.69 -8.32
C GLN A 236 5.27 14.53 -9.67
N ASP A 237 6.18 13.57 -9.81
CA ASP A 237 6.88 13.26 -11.07
C ASP A 237 5.88 12.82 -12.15
N PHE A 238 4.85 12.06 -11.76
CA PHE A 238 3.74 11.74 -12.65
C PHE A 238 2.77 12.90 -12.89
N ALA A 239 2.83 13.97 -12.10
CA ALA A 239 1.93 15.12 -12.10
C ALA A 239 0.45 14.77 -11.83
N VAL A 240 0.20 13.73 -11.03
CA VAL A 240 -1.17 13.29 -10.70
C VAL A 240 -1.70 14.00 -9.45
N GLU A 241 -3.00 14.30 -9.44
CA GLU A 241 -3.66 14.86 -8.26
C GLU A 241 -3.74 13.84 -7.12
N THR A 242 -3.69 14.32 -5.88
CA THR A 242 -3.88 13.52 -4.67
C THR A 242 -5.17 13.86 -3.95
N THR A 243 -5.70 12.92 -3.17
CA THR A 243 -6.79 13.17 -2.22
C THR A 243 -6.28 13.94 -1.00
N LYS A 244 -7.19 14.38 -0.12
CA LYS A 244 -6.83 14.99 1.17
C LYS A 244 -6.04 14.03 2.07
N GLN A 245 -6.16 12.72 1.83
CA GLN A 245 -5.46 11.66 2.53
C GLN A 245 -4.14 11.27 1.83
N SER A 246 -3.65 12.07 0.88
CA SER A 246 -2.40 11.87 0.14
C SER A 246 -2.34 10.65 -0.81
N ASN A 247 -3.45 9.94 -0.98
CA ASN A 247 -3.57 8.87 -1.97
C ASN A 247 -3.75 9.44 -3.38
N VAL A 248 -3.41 8.67 -4.42
CA VAL A 248 -3.67 9.06 -5.82
C VAL A 248 -5.17 9.23 -6.04
N LYS A 249 -5.56 10.40 -6.55
CA LYS A 249 -6.94 10.67 -6.94
C LYS A 249 -7.20 10.06 -8.31
N ALA A 250 -8.11 9.10 -8.35
CA ALA A 250 -8.53 8.43 -9.57
C ALA A 250 -10.04 8.15 -9.58
N LEU A 251 -10.63 8.03 -10.78
CA LEU A 251 -12.04 7.75 -10.97
C LEU A 251 -12.43 6.39 -10.37
N HIS A 252 -13.33 6.40 -9.38
CA HIS A 252 -13.87 5.19 -8.78
C HIS A 252 -15.21 5.46 -8.09
N GLY A 253 -16.17 4.55 -8.26
CA GLY A 253 -17.46 4.60 -7.56
C GLY A 253 -18.31 5.78 -8.00
N SER A 254 -18.80 6.58 -7.05
CA SER A 254 -19.68 7.73 -7.32
C SER A 254 -19.05 8.82 -8.18
N ASN A 255 -17.72 8.82 -8.32
CA ASN A 255 -16.97 9.80 -9.10
C ASN A 255 -16.68 9.32 -10.54
N GLY A 256 -17.27 8.20 -10.96
CA GLY A 256 -17.08 7.58 -12.27
C GLY A 256 -16.33 6.25 -12.18
N ASP A 257 -16.43 5.45 -13.23
CA ASP A 257 -15.70 4.20 -13.40
C ASP A 257 -14.51 4.42 -14.33
N GLY A 258 -13.34 3.92 -13.96
CA GLY A 258 -12.23 3.86 -14.90
C GLY A 258 -10.82 3.98 -14.31
N PHE A 259 -10.65 4.24 -13.02
CA PHE A 259 -9.32 4.28 -12.36
C PHE A 259 -8.33 5.27 -12.99
N ALA A 260 -8.78 6.13 -13.90
CA ALA A 260 -8.00 7.16 -14.54
C ALA A 260 -7.70 8.28 -13.53
N THR A 261 -6.49 8.80 -13.59
CA THR A 261 -6.05 9.94 -12.78
C THR A 261 -6.36 11.26 -13.49
N SER A 262 -5.85 12.39 -12.96
CA SER A 262 -5.88 13.68 -13.65
C SER A 262 -5.03 13.72 -14.92
N GLN A 263 -4.13 12.74 -15.12
CA GLN A 263 -3.23 12.69 -16.28
C GLN A 263 -3.71 11.64 -17.29
N LYS A 264 -3.81 12.05 -18.57
CA LYS A 264 -4.22 11.16 -19.67
C LYS A 264 -3.25 9.98 -19.78
N GLY A 265 -3.78 8.77 -19.90
CA GLY A 265 -2.99 7.54 -19.99
C GLY A 265 -2.41 7.06 -18.65
N ILE A 266 -2.62 7.77 -17.54
CA ILE A 266 -2.15 7.38 -16.21
C ILE A 266 -3.32 6.93 -15.35
N PHE A 267 -3.21 5.74 -14.78
CA PHE A 267 -4.21 5.07 -13.96
C PHE A 267 -3.63 4.76 -12.58
N ALA A 268 -4.48 4.50 -11.58
CA ALA A 268 -4.04 4.07 -10.27
C ALA A 268 -4.99 3.05 -9.65
N ALA A 269 -4.46 2.05 -8.94
CA ALA A 269 -5.24 1.00 -8.27
C ALA A 269 -4.55 0.49 -7.00
N GLY A 270 -5.33 -0.13 -6.11
CA GLY A 270 -4.81 -0.70 -4.87
C GLY A 270 -4.48 0.37 -3.82
N ASP A 271 -3.60 0.05 -2.88
CA ASP A 271 -3.40 0.87 -1.69
C ASP A 271 -2.89 2.29 -1.97
N CYS A 272 -2.13 2.53 -3.04
CA CYS A 272 -1.70 3.89 -3.40
C CYS A 272 -2.88 4.80 -3.78
N ARG A 273 -4.03 4.22 -4.16
CA ARG A 273 -5.27 4.93 -4.53
C ARG A 273 -6.31 4.85 -3.39
N ARG A 274 -6.52 3.65 -2.85
CA ARG A 274 -7.54 3.35 -1.84
C ARG A 274 -7.13 3.78 -0.43
N GLY A 275 -5.82 3.74 -0.14
CA GLY A 275 -5.28 3.62 1.21
C GLY A 275 -5.21 2.16 1.66
N GLN A 276 -4.49 1.93 2.75
CA GLN A 276 -4.29 0.59 3.34
C GLN A 276 -5.60 -0.21 3.43
N SER A 277 -5.64 -1.37 2.78
CA SER A 277 -6.85 -2.20 2.72
C SER A 277 -6.55 -3.69 2.55
N LEU A 278 -7.59 -4.49 2.40
CA LEU A 278 -7.47 -5.93 2.20
C LEU A 278 -6.95 -6.25 0.80
N VAL A 279 -6.18 -7.33 0.69
CA VAL A 279 -5.65 -7.85 -0.59
C VAL A 279 -6.76 -8.07 -1.63
N VAL A 280 -7.94 -8.52 -1.21
CA VAL A 280 -9.09 -8.71 -2.12
C VAL A 280 -9.52 -7.42 -2.80
N TRP A 281 -9.40 -6.27 -2.13
CA TRP A 281 -9.68 -4.97 -2.74
C TRP A 281 -8.61 -4.59 -3.74
N ALA A 282 -7.33 -4.82 -3.44
CA ALA A 282 -6.25 -4.58 -4.39
C ALA A 282 -6.42 -5.42 -5.67
N ILE A 283 -6.77 -6.71 -5.53
CA ILE A 283 -7.06 -7.60 -6.68
C ILE A 283 -8.26 -7.08 -7.49
N ASN A 284 -9.37 -6.75 -6.81
CA ASN A 284 -10.56 -6.24 -7.48
C ASN A 284 -10.29 -4.94 -8.24
N GLU A 285 -9.58 -4.01 -7.63
CA GLU A 285 -9.21 -2.75 -8.26
C GLU A 285 -8.24 -2.95 -9.41
N GLY A 286 -7.27 -3.86 -9.28
CA GLY A 286 -6.36 -4.23 -10.37
C GLY A 286 -7.09 -4.78 -11.59
N GLN A 287 -8.08 -5.66 -11.40
CA GLN A 287 -8.91 -6.20 -12.48
C GLN A 287 -9.70 -5.09 -13.19
N ARG A 288 -10.37 -4.22 -12.43
CA ARG A 288 -11.16 -3.13 -13.02
C ARG A 288 -10.30 -2.05 -13.67
N ALA A 289 -9.10 -1.79 -13.14
CA ALA A 289 -8.14 -0.90 -13.75
C ALA A 289 -7.63 -1.47 -15.08
N ALA A 290 -7.41 -2.78 -15.18
CA ALA A 290 -7.03 -3.44 -16.43
C ALA A 290 -8.10 -3.23 -17.52
N ASP A 291 -9.39 -3.40 -17.20
CA ASP A 291 -10.49 -3.12 -18.13
C ASP A 291 -10.49 -1.67 -18.61
N ALA A 292 -10.22 -0.73 -17.71
CA ALA A 292 -10.20 0.69 -18.04
C ALA A 292 -8.99 1.07 -18.91
N VAL A 293 -7.81 0.54 -18.60
CA VAL A 293 -6.61 0.67 -19.44
C VAL A 293 -6.88 0.10 -20.83
N ASN A 294 -7.49 -1.08 -20.93
CA ASN A 294 -7.82 -1.69 -22.21
C ASN A 294 -8.77 -0.81 -23.04
N LYS A 295 -9.84 -0.27 -22.44
CA LYS A 295 -10.76 0.66 -23.12
C LYS A 295 -10.04 1.90 -23.63
N TYR A 296 -9.15 2.46 -22.82
CA TYR A 296 -8.34 3.62 -23.20
C TYR A 296 -7.42 3.32 -24.38
N LEU A 297 -6.71 2.18 -24.36
CA LEU A 297 -5.83 1.78 -25.46
C LEU A 297 -6.61 1.53 -26.76
N LEU A 298 -7.80 0.94 -26.67
CA LEU A 298 -8.68 0.76 -27.83
C LEU A 298 -9.14 2.11 -28.40
N SER A 299 -9.49 3.09 -27.55
CA SER A 299 -9.83 4.43 -28.03
C SER A 299 -8.66 5.13 -28.71
N CYS A 300 -7.44 5.03 -28.16
CA CYS A 300 -6.24 5.60 -28.78
C CYS A 300 -5.99 5.00 -30.17
N ARG A 301 -6.09 3.68 -30.31
CA ARG A 301 -5.94 3.00 -31.62
C ARG A 301 -7.01 3.42 -32.62
N ALA A 302 -8.25 3.58 -32.16
CA ALA A 302 -9.34 4.06 -33.01
C ALA A 302 -9.12 5.52 -33.47
N GLU A 303 -8.65 6.39 -32.57
CA GLU A 303 -8.29 7.78 -32.88
C GLU A 303 -7.13 7.85 -33.90
N ASP A 304 -6.11 7.01 -33.73
CA ASP A 304 -4.97 6.93 -34.65
C ASP A 304 -5.38 6.43 -36.03
N ALA A 305 -6.21 5.38 -36.10
CA ALA A 305 -6.76 4.88 -37.35
C ALA A 305 -7.61 5.95 -38.06
N ALA A 306 -8.47 6.65 -37.32
CA ALA A 306 -9.27 7.75 -37.87
C ALA A 306 -8.40 8.92 -38.37
N ARG A 307 -7.30 9.24 -37.66
CA ARG A 307 -6.33 10.26 -38.08
C ARG A 307 -5.63 9.85 -39.37
N ALA A 308 -5.13 8.62 -39.46
CA ALA A 308 -4.47 8.10 -40.66
C ALA A 308 -5.39 8.13 -41.90
N VAL A 309 -6.67 7.79 -41.73
CA VAL A 309 -7.67 7.89 -42.81
C VAL A 309 -7.85 9.34 -43.26
N ARG A 310 -7.98 10.29 -42.32
CA ARG A 310 -8.11 11.72 -42.66
C ARG A 310 -6.88 12.25 -43.40
N ASP A 311 -5.68 11.92 -42.93
CA ASP A 311 -4.42 12.39 -43.52
C ASP A 311 -4.19 11.76 -44.92
N GLY A 312 -4.57 10.49 -45.10
CA GLY A 312 -4.58 9.82 -46.40
C GLY A 312 -5.57 10.44 -47.39
N VAL A 313 -6.77 10.81 -46.93
CA VAL A 313 -7.77 11.52 -47.75
C VAL A 313 -7.28 12.94 -48.12
N GLN A 314 -6.61 13.62 -47.19
CA GLN A 314 -6.10 14.97 -47.40
C GLN A 314 -4.93 14.98 -48.40
N SER A 315 -3.95 14.09 -48.26
CA SER A 315 -2.85 13.92 -49.22
C SER A 315 -3.34 13.51 -50.62
N GLY A 316 -4.34 12.62 -50.71
CA GLY A 316 -4.97 12.26 -51.98
C GLY A 316 -5.71 13.42 -52.67
N ARG A 317 -6.33 14.32 -51.90
CA ARG A 317 -6.95 15.56 -52.43
C ARG A 317 -5.90 16.55 -52.94
N THR A 318 -4.77 16.71 -52.25
CA THR A 318 -3.68 17.58 -52.69
C THR A 318 -3.01 17.05 -53.97
N ALA A 319 -2.84 15.72 -54.09
CA ALA A 319 -2.30 15.08 -55.30
C ALA A 319 -3.24 15.24 -56.52
N MET A 320 -4.56 15.19 -56.32
CA MET A 320 -5.57 15.41 -57.37
C MET A 320 -5.75 16.89 -57.78
N GLY A 321 -5.24 17.84 -57.00
CA GLY A 321 -5.29 19.28 -57.31
C GLY A 321 -4.16 19.79 -58.21
N GLY A 322 -3.11 18.98 -58.45
CA GLY A 322 -1.87 19.42 -59.10
C GLY A 322 -1.71 19.09 -60.59
N GLY A 323 -2.72 18.55 -61.29
CA GLY A 323 -2.49 18.10 -62.66
C GLY A 323 -3.73 17.77 -63.47
N ARG A 324 -4.54 18.78 -63.84
CA ARG A 324 -5.30 18.71 -65.08
C ARG A 324 -4.38 19.12 -66.24
N ARG A 325 -3.55 18.20 -66.74
CA ARG A 325 -3.09 18.28 -68.13
C ARG A 325 -4.27 17.85 -69.00
N GLY A 326 -4.83 18.79 -69.75
CA GLY A 326 -5.84 18.49 -70.76
C GLY A 326 -5.28 17.48 -71.75
N LEU A 327 -5.96 16.35 -71.90
CA LEU A 327 -5.78 15.45 -73.04
C LEU A 327 -6.32 16.17 -74.27
N HIS A 328 -5.42 16.79 -75.04
CA HIS A 328 -5.70 17.20 -76.40
C HIS A 328 -5.69 15.94 -77.26
N THR A 329 -6.85 15.46 -77.68
CA THR A 329 -6.97 14.47 -78.75
C THR A 329 -6.94 15.19 -80.08
N SER A 330 -5.81 15.13 -80.79
CA SER A 330 -5.73 15.52 -82.20
C SER A 330 -6.23 14.35 -83.05
N ALA A 331 -7.44 14.46 -83.59
CA ALA A 331 -7.90 13.61 -84.67
C ALA A 331 -7.20 14.04 -85.96
N GLN A 332 -6.46 13.13 -86.59
CA GLN A 332 -5.99 13.29 -87.98
C GLN A 332 -7.09 12.76 -88.90
N GLU A 333 -7.62 13.63 -89.77
CA GLU A 333 -8.47 13.24 -90.89
C GLU A 333 -7.63 12.58 -91.99
N PRO A 334 -8.13 11.54 -92.69
CA PRO A 334 -7.42 10.91 -93.79
C PRO A 334 -7.54 11.73 -95.07
N SER A 335 -6.40 11.94 -95.74
CA SER A 335 -6.29 12.57 -97.05
C SER A 335 -6.96 11.72 -98.14
N SER A 336 -7.87 12.33 -98.89
CA SER A 336 -8.36 11.87 -100.19
C SER A 336 -7.26 11.95 -101.25
N ASP A 337 -7.04 10.87 -102.01
CA ASP A 337 -7.05 10.95 -103.49
C ASP A 337 -6.82 9.60 -104.18
N THR A 338 -7.80 9.24 -105.01
CA THR A 338 -7.75 8.53 -106.31
C THR A 338 -9.21 8.45 -106.76
N LYS A 339 -9.68 9.05 -107.86
CA LYS A 339 -9.09 9.51 -109.12
C LYS A 339 -9.73 10.83 -109.56
#